data_AF-A0A350P7V9-F1
#
_entry.id   AF-A0A350P7V9-F1
#
_cell.length_a   1.000
_cell.length_b   1.000
_cell.length_c   1.000
_cell.angle_alpha   90.00
_cell.angle_beta   90.00
_cell.angle_gamma   90.00
#
_symmetry.space_group_name_H-M   'P 1'
#
loop_
_entity.id
_entity.type
_entity.pdbx_description
1 polymer ?
#
loop_
_entity_poly.entity_id
_entity_poly.type
_entity_poly.pdbx_seq_one_letter_code
_entity_poly.pdbx_strand_id
1 'polypeptide(L)'
;MADEGRNIAARNLLDLEPTAVLDFFKLVLDPSSTPDGFPAEIPFHAGNVFKENIIWQGVKYVPLAVETEGFEMLGDRRLPRPRIRVANDNQLITYLLQNNNDLVNAKVIRKKAFIKNLDDANFDGGNPWGQANANAEILDETWLMGRKTHESKVMVEFELNSPLDLESFSVNSRAVVSKYCAWQYRGEGCRYKGVPIERDDGSPFTDVDGATVIPNLTDGGTGFYNNPDYHWNAERTYTRGNVVVVPNKKIMVPPYDGPVPADPAPVGDGTEPVKTCYICVSGNQGQRPELNPTYWQKDGCTK
;
A
#
# COMPACT_ATOMS: atom_id res chain seq x y z
N MET A 1 -16.50 -11.27 -2.18
CA MET A 1 -17.64 -10.47 -2.69
C MET A 1 -17.17 -9.39 -3.67
N ALA A 2 -16.27 -8.46 -3.30
CA ALA A 2 -15.75 -7.46 -4.25
C ALA A 2 -14.98 -8.07 -5.46
N ASP A 3 -14.17 -9.10 -5.23
CA ASP A 3 -13.42 -9.78 -6.31
C ASP A 3 -14.33 -10.51 -7.31
N GLU A 4 -15.49 -10.99 -6.84
CA GLU A 4 -16.47 -11.67 -7.68
C GLU A 4 -17.19 -10.68 -8.61
N GLY A 5 -17.53 -9.49 -8.10
CA GLY A 5 -18.10 -8.40 -8.89
C GLY A 5 -17.17 -7.88 -9.99
N ARG A 6 -15.88 -7.70 -9.68
CA ARG A 6 -14.86 -7.30 -10.67
C ARG A 6 -14.67 -8.33 -11.76
N ASN A 7 -14.70 -9.62 -11.42
CA ASN A 7 -14.65 -10.70 -12.42
C ASN A 7 -15.87 -10.71 -13.34
N ILE A 8 -17.06 -10.38 -12.83
CA ILE A 8 -18.27 -10.23 -13.65
C ILE A 8 -18.12 -9.06 -14.62
N ALA A 9 -17.68 -7.90 -14.14
CA ALA A 9 -17.41 -6.74 -15.01
C ALA A 9 -16.37 -7.06 -16.09
N ALA A 10 -15.29 -7.78 -15.75
CA ALA A 10 -14.28 -8.21 -16.71
C ALA A 10 -14.82 -9.17 -17.77
N ARG A 11 -15.70 -10.12 -17.37
CA ARG A 11 -16.35 -11.04 -18.32
C ARG A 11 -17.29 -10.30 -19.28
N ASN A 12 -18.00 -9.29 -18.78
CA ASN A 12 -18.90 -8.48 -19.59
C ASN A 12 -18.19 -7.70 -20.71
N LEU A 13 -16.89 -7.41 -20.56
CA LEU A 13 -16.07 -6.83 -21.64
C LEU A 13 -15.80 -7.80 -22.79
N LEU A 14 -15.90 -9.11 -22.54
CA LEU A 14 -15.65 -10.17 -23.51
C LEU A 14 -16.94 -10.71 -24.15
N ASP A 15 -18.10 -10.16 -23.79
CA ASP A 15 -19.38 -10.58 -24.35
C ASP A 15 -19.45 -10.24 -25.85
N LEU A 16 -20.11 -11.13 -26.61
CA LEU A 16 -20.35 -10.96 -28.04
C LEU A 16 -21.22 -9.72 -28.36
N GLU A 17 -22.01 -9.27 -27.38
CA GLU A 17 -22.86 -8.08 -27.46
C GLU A 17 -22.56 -7.14 -26.28
N PRO A 18 -21.52 -6.31 -26.38
CA PRO A 18 -21.16 -5.39 -25.30
C PRO A 18 -22.24 -4.32 -25.15
N THR A 19 -22.77 -4.18 -23.94
CA THR A 19 -23.74 -3.13 -23.61
C THR A 19 -23.05 -1.81 -23.29
N ALA A 20 -23.78 -0.69 -23.36
CA ALA A 20 -23.22 0.63 -23.06
C ALA A 20 -22.67 0.72 -21.62
N VAL A 21 -21.54 1.42 -21.48
CA VAL A 21 -20.96 1.79 -20.18
C VAL A 21 -21.46 3.18 -19.81
N LEU A 22 -21.90 3.33 -18.56
CA LEU A 22 -22.36 4.59 -18.00
C LEU A 22 -21.38 5.09 -16.95
N ASP A 23 -21.16 6.40 -16.97
CA ASP A 23 -20.35 7.13 -15.98
C ASP A 23 -21.27 7.75 -14.93
N PHE A 24 -21.00 7.43 -13.67
CA PHE A 24 -21.67 7.94 -12.48
C PHE A 24 -20.69 8.73 -11.64
N PHE A 25 -21.18 9.76 -10.96
CA PHE A 25 -20.39 10.61 -10.11
C PHE A 25 -21.08 10.81 -8.77
N LYS A 26 -20.29 10.95 -7.72
CA LYS A 26 -20.76 11.44 -6.42
C LYS A 26 -19.87 12.58 -5.98
N LEU A 27 -20.46 13.74 -5.75
CA LEU A 27 -19.79 14.82 -5.03
C LEU A 27 -20.04 14.62 -3.54
N VAL A 28 -18.98 14.30 -2.79
CA VAL A 28 -19.01 14.13 -1.34
C VAL A 28 -18.51 15.44 -0.72
N LEU A 29 -19.36 16.11 0.05
CA LEU A 29 -19.00 17.36 0.71
C LEU A 29 -18.19 17.10 1.98
N ASP A 30 -17.33 18.05 2.36
CA ASP A 30 -16.57 17.95 3.61
C ASP A 30 -17.49 18.25 4.81
N PRO A 31 -17.70 17.29 5.73
CA PRO A 31 -18.59 17.48 6.87
C PRO A 31 -18.19 18.63 7.79
N SER A 32 -16.91 19.02 7.77
CA SER A 32 -16.41 20.10 8.65
C SER A 32 -16.72 21.51 8.13
N SER A 33 -16.98 21.65 6.83
CA SER A 33 -17.26 22.92 6.16
C SER A 33 -18.70 23.03 5.64
N THR A 34 -19.45 21.93 5.65
CA THR A 34 -20.82 21.84 5.14
C THR A 34 -21.83 22.29 6.20
N PRO A 35 -22.69 23.29 5.93
CA PRO A 35 -23.73 23.72 6.85
C PRO A 35 -24.81 22.65 7.09
N ASP A 36 -25.46 22.71 8.26
CA ASP A 36 -26.57 21.83 8.58
C ASP A 36 -27.70 21.93 7.54
N GLY A 37 -28.16 20.78 7.05
CA GLY A 37 -29.25 20.67 6.06
C GLY A 37 -28.79 20.43 4.62
N PHE A 38 -27.49 20.50 4.32
CA PHE A 38 -26.96 20.05 3.04
C PHE A 38 -26.80 18.52 2.98
N PRO A 39 -26.98 17.89 1.81
CA PRO A 39 -26.72 16.46 1.64
C PRO A 39 -25.21 16.18 1.71
N ALA A 40 -24.83 15.12 2.44
CA ALA A 40 -23.42 14.70 2.53
C ALA A 40 -22.85 14.21 1.18
N GLU A 41 -23.68 13.57 0.36
CA GLU A 41 -23.34 13.10 -0.98
C GLU A 41 -24.38 13.59 -2.00
N ILE A 42 -23.91 14.08 -3.13
CA ILE A 42 -24.73 14.48 -4.28
C ILE A 42 -24.40 13.53 -5.45
N PRO A 43 -25.21 12.47 -5.65
CA PRO A 43 -25.05 11.53 -6.77
C PRO A 43 -25.61 12.09 -8.08
N PHE A 44 -24.82 12.10 -9.14
CA PHE A 44 -25.24 12.55 -10.47
C PHE A 44 -24.62 11.71 -11.60
N HIS A 45 -25.26 11.72 -12.77
CA HIS A 45 -24.72 11.10 -13.98
C HIS A 45 -24.63 12.13 -15.10
N ALA A 46 -23.86 11.81 -16.14
CA ALA A 46 -23.49 12.79 -17.16
C ALA A 46 -24.65 13.42 -17.92
N GLY A 47 -25.86 12.85 -17.90
CA GLY A 47 -27.07 13.56 -18.33
C GLY A 47 -27.09 14.04 -19.80
N ASN A 48 -26.10 13.67 -20.63
CA ASN A 48 -25.90 14.27 -21.95
C ASN A 48 -26.97 13.80 -22.96
N VAL A 49 -27.32 12.51 -22.90
CA VAL A 49 -28.31 11.89 -23.80
C VAL A 49 -29.58 11.52 -23.03
N PHE A 50 -29.44 10.93 -21.84
CA PHE A 50 -30.55 10.54 -21.00
C PHE A 50 -30.80 11.61 -19.92
N LYS A 51 -32.03 12.10 -19.80
CA LYS A 51 -32.40 13.21 -18.90
C LYS A 51 -33.24 12.77 -17.71
N GLU A 52 -33.42 11.47 -17.50
CA GLU A 52 -34.09 10.96 -16.31
C GLU A 52 -33.08 10.49 -15.27
N ASN A 53 -33.59 10.12 -14.09
CA ASN A 53 -32.76 9.61 -13.02
C ASN A 53 -32.38 8.16 -13.30
N ILE A 54 -31.17 7.78 -12.90
CA ILE A 54 -30.70 6.40 -12.99
C ILE A 54 -30.45 5.89 -11.57
N ILE A 55 -30.95 4.71 -11.26
CA ILE A 55 -30.75 4.04 -9.98
C ILE A 55 -29.60 3.05 -10.15
N TRP A 56 -28.55 3.22 -9.35
CA TRP A 56 -27.45 2.27 -9.30
C TRP A 56 -27.00 1.99 -7.87
N GLN A 57 -26.86 0.70 -7.53
CA GLN A 57 -26.57 0.25 -6.16
C GLN A 57 -27.61 0.77 -5.15
N GLY A 58 -28.86 0.88 -5.59
CA GLY A 58 -29.94 1.49 -4.80
C GLY A 58 -29.83 3.01 -4.62
N VAL A 59 -28.84 3.67 -5.22
CA VAL A 59 -28.66 5.13 -5.16
C VAL A 59 -29.22 5.78 -6.41
N LYS A 60 -30.01 6.84 -6.24
CA LYS A 60 -30.58 7.62 -7.34
C LYS A 60 -29.59 8.70 -7.81
N TYR A 61 -29.11 8.58 -9.04
CA TYR A 61 -28.26 9.56 -9.71
C TYR A 61 -29.10 10.50 -10.56
N VAL A 62 -28.98 11.81 -10.30
CA VAL A 62 -29.70 12.83 -11.07
C VAL A 62 -28.92 13.22 -12.34
N PRO A 63 -29.61 13.62 -13.42
CA PRO A 63 -28.93 14.09 -14.63
C PRO A 63 -28.27 15.46 -14.39
N LEU A 64 -26.96 15.52 -14.50
CA LEU A 64 -26.20 16.77 -14.45
C LEU A 64 -25.07 16.70 -15.48
N ALA A 65 -25.12 17.58 -16.49
CA ALA A 65 -24.18 17.52 -17.59
C ALA A 65 -22.73 17.67 -17.08
N VAL A 66 -21.90 16.69 -17.42
CA VAL A 66 -20.50 16.64 -17.01
C VAL A 66 -19.62 16.18 -18.15
N GLU A 67 -18.48 16.85 -18.28
CA GLU A 67 -17.40 16.49 -19.18
C GLU A 67 -16.14 16.23 -18.35
N THR A 68 -15.41 15.17 -18.70
CA THR A 68 -14.24 14.72 -17.95
C THR A 68 -13.07 14.50 -18.88
N GLU A 69 -11.88 14.92 -18.46
CA GLU A 69 -10.63 14.75 -19.22
C GLU A 69 -9.46 14.48 -18.26
N GLY A 70 -8.41 13.80 -18.74
CA GLY A 70 -7.17 13.61 -17.96
C GLY A 70 -7.24 12.63 -16.79
N PHE A 71 -8.24 11.75 -16.75
CA PHE A 71 -8.35 10.66 -15.75
C PHE A 71 -7.41 9.47 -16.04
N GLU A 72 -6.79 9.44 -17.22
CA GLU A 72 -5.92 8.35 -17.64
C GLU A 72 -4.61 8.37 -16.85
N MET A 73 -4.20 7.20 -16.35
CA MET A 73 -2.90 7.03 -15.71
C MET A 73 -1.83 6.93 -16.80
N LEU A 74 -1.04 7.99 -16.97
CA LEU A 74 0.08 8.01 -17.90
C LEU A 74 1.27 7.22 -17.32
N GLY A 75 1.97 6.45 -18.16
CA GLY A 75 3.16 5.67 -17.76
C GLY A 75 4.41 6.52 -17.48
N ASP A 76 4.28 7.84 -17.47
CA ASP A 76 5.36 8.82 -17.37
C ASP A 76 5.70 9.22 -15.91
N ARG A 77 5.20 8.45 -14.93
CA ARG A 77 5.40 8.62 -13.48
C ARG A 77 4.80 9.91 -12.89
N ARG A 78 4.03 10.68 -13.66
CA ARG A 78 3.30 11.84 -13.14
C ARG A 78 1.95 11.38 -12.62
N LEU A 79 1.54 11.94 -11.48
CA LEU A 79 0.17 11.74 -11.00
C LEU A 79 -0.79 12.48 -11.94
N PRO A 80 -1.88 11.83 -12.40
CA PRO A 80 -2.88 12.48 -13.24
C PRO A 80 -3.53 13.65 -12.49
N ARG A 81 -3.80 14.73 -13.23
CA ARG A 81 -4.51 15.92 -12.77
C ARG A 81 -5.76 16.10 -13.62
N PRO A 82 -6.79 15.25 -13.43
CA PRO A 82 -7.98 15.29 -14.26
C PRO A 82 -8.71 16.61 -14.12
N ARG A 83 -9.46 16.97 -15.16
CA ARG A 83 -10.39 18.10 -15.12
C ARG A 83 -11.81 17.59 -15.27
N ILE A 84 -12.70 18.22 -14.51
CA ILE A 84 -14.13 17.98 -14.56
C ILE A 84 -14.84 19.31 -14.81
N ARG A 85 -15.64 19.35 -15.88
CA ARG A 85 -16.49 20.48 -16.26
C ARG A 85 -17.93 20.09 -16.00
N VAL A 86 -18.59 20.77 -15.07
CA VAL A 86 -19.97 20.50 -14.67
C VAL A 86 -20.86 21.65 -15.12
N ALA A 87 -22.03 21.35 -15.67
CA ALA A 87 -23.02 22.37 -15.98
C ALA A 87 -23.46 23.11 -14.72
N ASN A 88 -23.61 24.42 -14.84
CA ASN A 88 -24.02 25.31 -13.75
C ASN A 88 -25.49 25.73 -13.89
N ASP A 89 -26.34 24.78 -14.27
CA ASP A 89 -27.76 25.01 -14.46
C ASP A 89 -28.36 25.57 -13.17
N ASN A 90 -29.13 26.67 -13.28
CA ASN A 90 -29.68 27.41 -12.13
C ASN A 90 -28.64 27.84 -11.08
N GLN A 91 -27.36 27.98 -11.47
CA GLN A 91 -26.26 28.33 -10.55
C GLN A 91 -26.06 27.31 -9.42
N LEU A 92 -26.44 26.05 -9.62
CA LEU A 92 -26.35 25.01 -8.58
C LEU A 92 -24.91 24.86 -8.04
N ILE A 93 -23.91 24.79 -8.92
CA ILE A 93 -22.53 24.58 -8.50
C ILE A 93 -21.97 25.85 -7.84
N THR A 94 -22.30 27.02 -8.36
CA THR A 94 -21.96 28.30 -7.71
C THR A 94 -22.57 28.40 -6.31
N TYR A 95 -23.81 27.95 -6.13
CA TYR A 95 -24.45 27.89 -4.81
C TYR A 95 -23.72 26.93 -3.87
N LEU A 96 -23.31 25.75 -4.35
CA LEU A 96 -22.52 24.81 -3.54
C LEU A 96 -21.17 25.40 -3.12
N LEU A 97 -20.47 26.08 -4.04
CA LEU A 97 -19.20 26.75 -3.76
C LEU A 97 -19.34 27.81 -2.66
N GLN A 98 -20.36 28.67 -2.74
CA GLN A 98 -20.58 29.75 -1.78
C GLN A 98 -20.90 29.23 -0.37
N ASN A 99 -21.57 28.09 -0.25
CA ASN A 99 -22.05 27.58 1.02
C ASN A 99 -21.17 26.49 1.64
N ASN A 100 -20.21 25.92 0.90
CA ASN A 100 -19.38 24.79 1.36
C ASN A 100 -17.88 25.11 1.23
N ASN A 101 -17.51 26.35 1.57
CA ASN A 101 -16.12 26.82 1.59
C ASN A 101 -15.37 26.51 0.28
N ASP A 102 -15.92 26.90 -0.86
CA ASP A 102 -15.39 26.62 -2.21
C ASP A 102 -15.11 25.13 -2.50
N LEU A 103 -15.85 24.22 -1.82
CA LEU A 103 -15.69 22.77 -1.92
C LEU A 103 -14.29 22.27 -1.55
N VAL A 104 -13.58 23.01 -0.69
CA VAL A 104 -12.30 22.58 -0.12
C VAL A 104 -12.50 21.25 0.62
N ASN A 105 -11.60 20.30 0.38
CA ASN A 105 -11.63 18.91 0.87
C ASN A 105 -12.82 18.05 0.39
N ALA A 106 -13.70 18.58 -0.46
CA ALA A 106 -14.72 17.76 -1.10
C ALA A 106 -14.07 16.68 -1.98
N LYS A 107 -14.80 15.60 -2.22
CA LYS A 107 -14.32 14.47 -3.02
C LYS A 107 -15.27 14.24 -4.19
N VAL A 108 -14.71 13.84 -5.32
CA VAL A 108 -15.47 13.36 -6.46
C VAL A 108 -15.18 11.88 -6.61
N ILE A 109 -16.20 11.06 -6.43
CA ILE A 109 -16.12 9.62 -6.68
C ILE A 109 -16.67 9.38 -8.08
N ARG A 110 -15.86 8.86 -8.99
CA ARG A 110 -16.27 8.43 -10.33
C ARG A 110 -16.47 6.93 -10.33
N LYS A 111 -17.66 6.49 -10.74
CA LYS A 111 -18.00 5.08 -10.92
C LYS A 111 -18.36 4.79 -12.37
N LYS A 112 -18.03 3.59 -12.85
CA LYS A 112 -18.48 3.10 -14.16
C LYS A 112 -19.16 1.74 -14.03
N ALA A 113 -20.27 1.55 -14.74
CA ALA A 113 -20.95 0.27 -14.80
C ALA A 113 -21.61 0.06 -16.16
N PHE A 114 -21.85 -1.19 -16.53
CA PHE A 114 -22.63 -1.52 -17.71
C PHE A 114 -24.13 -1.32 -17.45
N ILE A 115 -24.86 -0.85 -18.46
CA ILE A 115 -26.32 -0.68 -18.37
C ILE A 115 -27.05 -1.97 -17.97
N LYS A 116 -26.59 -3.14 -18.45
CA LYS A 116 -27.19 -4.44 -18.11
C LYS A 116 -27.01 -4.85 -16.65
N ASN A 117 -26.09 -4.22 -15.93
CA ASN A 117 -25.87 -4.50 -14.53
C ASN A 117 -26.73 -3.63 -13.62
N LEU A 118 -27.38 -2.58 -14.13
CA LEU A 118 -28.19 -1.65 -13.34
C LEU A 118 -29.36 -2.33 -12.61
N ASP A 119 -29.85 -1.66 -11.57
CA ASP A 119 -31.01 -2.09 -10.81
C ASP A 119 -32.27 -2.20 -11.69
N ASP A 120 -33.14 -3.16 -11.37
CA ASP A 120 -34.39 -3.42 -12.12
C ASP A 120 -35.31 -2.19 -12.21
N ALA A 121 -35.25 -1.31 -11.21
CA ALA A 121 -36.08 -0.12 -11.11
C ALA A 121 -35.86 0.92 -12.24
N ASN A 122 -34.83 0.75 -13.07
CA ASN A 122 -34.58 1.61 -14.22
C ASN A 122 -35.38 1.24 -15.47
N PHE A 123 -36.02 0.07 -15.49
CA PHE A 123 -36.58 -0.51 -16.71
C PHE A 123 -38.04 -0.90 -16.50
N ASP A 124 -38.88 -0.59 -17.51
CA ASP A 124 -40.27 -1.00 -17.53
C ASP A 124 -40.37 -2.54 -17.56
N GLY A 125 -40.79 -3.12 -16.44
CA GLY A 125 -40.87 -4.58 -16.28
C GLY A 125 -39.60 -5.25 -15.77
N GLY A 126 -38.62 -4.48 -15.27
CA GLY A 126 -37.37 -4.99 -14.70
C GLY A 126 -36.22 -5.05 -15.72
N ASN A 127 -35.00 -5.31 -15.24
CA ASN A 127 -33.81 -5.29 -16.08
C ASN A 127 -33.95 -6.33 -17.23
N PRO A 128 -33.96 -5.90 -18.52
CA PRO A 128 -34.21 -6.79 -19.65
C PRO A 128 -33.24 -7.96 -19.78
N TRP A 129 -32.04 -7.82 -19.22
CA TRP A 129 -31.01 -8.84 -19.25
C TRP A 129 -31.07 -9.80 -18.06
N GLY A 130 -31.83 -9.47 -17.01
CA GLY A 130 -31.87 -10.25 -15.76
C GLY A 130 -30.49 -10.34 -15.06
N GLN A 131 -29.60 -9.39 -15.34
CA GLN A 131 -28.20 -9.38 -14.87
C GLN A 131 -27.92 -8.23 -13.88
N ALA A 132 -28.97 -7.68 -13.26
CA ALA A 132 -28.85 -6.66 -12.23
C ALA A 132 -27.90 -7.14 -11.12
N ASN A 133 -26.79 -6.43 -10.92
CA ASN A 133 -25.78 -6.82 -9.94
C ASN A 133 -24.99 -5.62 -9.45
N ALA A 134 -25.37 -5.09 -8.28
CA ALA A 134 -24.74 -3.93 -7.66
C ALA A 134 -23.20 -4.04 -7.45
N ASN A 135 -22.63 -5.24 -7.42
CA ASN A 135 -21.18 -5.43 -7.25
C ASN A 135 -20.41 -5.39 -8.58
N ALA A 136 -21.09 -5.40 -9.73
CA ALA A 136 -20.48 -5.40 -11.06
C ALA A 136 -20.10 -3.98 -11.51
N GLU A 137 -19.26 -3.30 -10.72
CA GLU A 137 -18.64 -2.03 -11.11
C GLU A 137 -17.34 -2.26 -11.90
N ILE A 138 -17.14 -1.45 -12.93
CA ILE A 138 -15.93 -1.47 -13.78
C ILE A 138 -14.82 -0.65 -13.10
N LEU A 139 -15.20 0.48 -12.52
CA LEU A 139 -14.29 1.48 -12.00
C LEU A 139 -14.93 2.16 -10.79
N ASP A 140 -14.11 2.38 -9.76
CA ASP A 140 -14.44 3.15 -8.56
C ASP A 140 -13.23 3.98 -8.16
N GLU A 141 -13.20 5.24 -8.59
CA GLU A 141 -12.07 6.13 -8.37
C GLU A 141 -12.47 7.30 -7.48
N THR A 142 -11.70 7.53 -6.43
CA THR A 142 -11.86 8.71 -5.57
C THR A 142 -10.83 9.76 -5.94
N TRP A 143 -11.31 10.96 -6.21
CA TRP A 143 -10.52 12.15 -6.49
C TRP A 143 -10.83 13.24 -5.48
N LEU A 144 -9.82 14.02 -5.13
CA LEU A 144 -9.98 15.17 -4.25
C LEU A 144 -10.28 16.40 -5.10
N MET A 145 -11.18 17.26 -4.62
CA MET A 145 -11.44 18.55 -5.23
C MET A 145 -10.20 19.43 -5.09
N GLY A 146 -9.63 19.81 -6.24
CA GLY A 146 -8.47 20.70 -6.30
C GLY A 146 -8.90 22.12 -6.61
N ARG A 147 -8.20 22.75 -7.54
CA ARG A 147 -8.41 24.16 -7.89
C ARG A 147 -9.58 24.33 -8.85
N LYS A 148 -10.46 25.30 -8.55
CA LYS A 148 -11.41 25.87 -9.52
C LYS A 148 -10.67 26.67 -10.60
N THR A 149 -10.72 26.21 -11.84
CA THR A 149 -10.00 26.83 -12.97
C THR A 149 -10.86 27.82 -13.73
N HIS A 150 -12.17 27.57 -13.83
CA HIS A 150 -13.11 28.45 -14.51
C HIS A 150 -14.50 28.38 -13.87
N GLU A 151 -15.17 29.52 -13.74
CA GLU A 151 -16.55 29.61 -13.27
C GLU A 151 -17.32 30.57 -14.18
N SER A 152 -18.48 30.11 -14.66
CA SER A 152 -19.38 30.90 -15.49
C SER A 152 -20.83 30.58 -15.12
N LYS A 153 -21.78 31.32 -15.71
CA LYS A 153 -23.22 31.04 -15.51
C LYS A 153 -23.67 29.70 -16.11
N VAL A 154 -22.90 29.10 -17.00
CA VAL A 154 -23.29 27.90 -17.77
C VAL A 154 -22.51 26.67 -17.32
N MET A 155 -21.28 26.84 -16.83
CA MET A 155 -20.44 25.74 -16.37
C MET A 155 -19.51 26.18 -15.24
N VAL A 156 -18.98 25.21 -14.50
CA VAL A 156 -17.85 25.34 -13.56
C VAL A 156 -16.82 24.24 -13.88
N GLU A 157 -15.54 24.60 -13.96
CA GLU A 157 -14.42 23.69 -14.19
C GLU A 157 -13.55 23.57 -12.94
N PHE A 158 -13.22 22.32 -12.59
CA PHE A 158 -12.30 21.98 -11.53
C PHE A 158 -11.15 21.12 -12.05
N GLU A 159 -9.96 21.42 -11.56
CA GLU A 159 -8.81 20.52 -11.59
C GLU A 159 -8.87 19.64 -10.34
N LEU A 160 -8.77 18.33 -10.50
CA LEU A 160 -8.84 17.36 -9.42
C LEU A 160 -7.46 16.82 -9.07
N ASN A 161 -7.31 16.38 -7.82
CA ASN A 161 -6.09 15.81 -7.29
C ASN A 161 -6.26 14.32 -7.00
N SER A 162 -5.21 13.54 -7.24
CA SER A 162 -5.14 12.18 -6.72
C SER A 162 -5.04 12.22 -5.19
N PRO A 163 -5.69 11.31 -4.45
CA PRO A 163 -5.45 11.17 -3.01
C PRO A 163 -3.97 10.92 -2.65
N LEU A 164 -3.18 10.43 -3.60
CA LEU A 164 -1.73 10.21 -3.45
C LEU A 164 -0.90 11.50 -3.55
N ASP A 165 -1.49 12.60 -4.01
CA ASP A 165 -0.85 13.90 -4.22
C ASP A 165 -0.93 14.81 -2.96
N LEU A 166 -1.45 14.29 -1.85
CA LEU A 166 -1.52 15.05 -0.59
C LEU A 166 -0.13 15.19 0.03
N GLU A 167 0.27 16.43 0.28
CA GLU A 167 1.59 16.85 0.77
C GLU A 167 1.96 16.31 2.17
N SER A 168 1.07 15.58 2.84
CA SER A 168 1.21 15.15 4.24
C SER A 168 0.78 13.70 4.50
N PHE A 169 0.93 12.81 3.53
CA PHE A 169 0.61 11.39 3.73
C PHE A 169 1.75 10.48 3.30
N SER A 170 2.32 9.78 4.28
CA SER A 170 3.38 8.80 4.08
C SER A 170 2.77 7.46 3.67
N VAL A 171 2.80 7.14 2.37
CA VAL A 171 2.59 5.76 1.89
C VAL A 171 3.86 4.98 2.18
N ASN A 172 3.92 4.41 3.37
CA ASN A 172 5.02 3.59 3.90
C ASN A 172 6.21 4.42 4.39
N SER A 173 6.44 4.46 5.70
CA SER A 173 7.71 4.92 6.31
C SER A 173 8.91 4.01 6.01
N ARG A 174 8.84 3.19 4.95
CA ARG A 174 9.78 2.11 4.65
C ARG A 174 10.39 2.27 3.27
N ALA A 175 11.68 2.55 3.22
CA ALA A 175 12.48 2.44 2.00
C ALA A 175 12.76 0.96 1.69
N VAL A 176 12.24 0.44 0.56
CA VAL A 176 12.58 -0.89 0.05
C VAL A 176 13.67 -0.72 -1.01
N VAL A 177 14.92 -1.04 -0.65
CA VAL A 177 16.05 -1.04 -1.59
C VAL A 177 16.33 -2.46 -2.08
N SER A 178 16.41 -2.65 -3.40
CA SER A 178 16.53 -3.98 -4.02
C SER A 178 17.81 -4.75 -3.63
N LYS A 179 18.84 -4.08 -3.13
CA LYS A 179 20.16 -4.69 -2.84
C LYS A 179 20.41 -4.99 -1.38
N TYR A 180 19.59 -4.47 -0.47
CA TYR A 180 19.84 -4.59 0.96
C TYR A 180 18.55 -4.82 1.73
N CYS A 181 18.54 -5.86 2.56
CA CYS A 181 17.47 -6.06 3.52
C CYS A 181 17.61 -5.03 4.65
N ALA A 182 16.53 -4.30 4.95
CA ALA A 182 16.50 -3.33 6.05
C ALA A 182 16.32 -3.98 7.43
N TRP A 183 16.01 -5.28 7.48
CA TRP A 183 15.84 -6.00 8.73
C TRP A 183 17.18 -6.49 9.27
N GLN A 184 17.33 -6.44 10.60
CA GLN A 184 18.37 -7.19 11.28
C GLN A 184 18.21 -8.68 10.95
N TYR A 185 19.28 -9.30 10.46
CA TYR A 185 19.28 -10.73 10.15
C TYR A 185 18.99 -11.55 11.41
N ARG A 186 18.16 -12.58 11.27
CA ARG A 186 17.46 -13.36 12.33
C ARG A 186 16.46 -12.61 13.20
N GLY A 187 16.21 -11.32 12.98
CA GLY A 187 15.17 -10.55 13.69
C GLY A 187 13.75 -10.84 13.22
N GLU A 188 12.76 -10.29 13.95
CA GLU A 188 11.31 -10.49 13.71
C GLU A 188 10.92 -10.33 12.22
N GLY A 189 11.44 -9.30 11.56
CA GLY A 189 11.04 -9.00 10.18
C GLY A 189 11.66 -9.88 9.09
N CYS A 190 12.77 -10.58 9.36
CA CYS A 190 13.45 -11.40 8.34
C CYS A 190 12.90 -12.84 8.28
N ARG A 191 12.16 -13.30 9.31
CA ARG A 191 11.64 -14.67 9.45
C ARG A 191 12.70 -15.80 9.52
N TYR A 192 13.97 -15.46 9.75
CA TYR A 192 15.05 -16.42 10.04
C TYR A 192 15.34 -16.56 11.54
N LYS A 193 14.36 -16.25 12.41
CA LYS A 193 14.49 -16.38 13.86
C LYS A 193 14.67 -17.85 14.23
N GLY A 194 15.67 -18.15 15.08
CA GLY A 194 16.01 -19.51 15.49
C GLY A 194 17.49 -19.83 15.31
N VAL A 195 17.83 -21.11 15.51
CA VAL A 195 19.18 -21.67 15.42
C VAL A 195 19.80 -21.41 14.03
N PRO A 196 21.10 -21.05 13.95
CA PRO A 196 21.81 -20.99 12.69
C PRO A 196 21.80 -22.32 11.94
N ILE A 197 21.51 -22.29 10.63
CA ILE A 197 21.39 -23.51 9.82
C ILE A 197 22.32 -23.52 8.61
N GLU A 198 22.55 -22.36 7.99
CA GLU A 198 23.21 -22.27 6.69
C GLU A 198 24.05 -20.99 6.56
N ARG A 199 24.94 -21.04 5.57
CA ARG A 199 25.78 -19.93 5.14
C ARG A 199 25.04 -19.07 4.12
N ASP A 200 25.65 -17.95 3.73
CA ASP A 200 25.13 -17.02 2.73
C ASP A 200 24.92 -17.64 1.34
N ASP A 201 25.63 -18.71 1.02
CA ASP A 201 25.47 -19.51 -0.20
C ASP A 201 24.43 -20.65 -0.08
N GLY A 202 23.80 -20.80 1.09
CA GLY A 202 22.85 -21.88 1.39
C GLY A 202 23.51 -23.22 1.72
N SER A 203 24.84 -23.29 1.83
CA SER A 203 25.53 -24.51 2.26
C SER A 203 25.43 -24.69 3.79
N PRO A 204 25.45 -25.93 4.30
CA PRO A 204 25.59 -26.17 5.74
C PRO A 204 26.98 -25.69 6.22
N PHE A 205 27.11 -25.50 7.53
CA PHE A 205 28.42 -25.26 8.14
C PHE A 205 29.25 -26.54 8.09
N THR A 206 30.50 -26.45 7.68
CA THR A 206 31.40 -27.62 7.55
C THR A 206 32.76 -27.35 8.16
N ASP A 207 33.33 -28.37 8.81
CA ASP A 207 34.70 -28.33 9.32
C ASP A 207 35.73 -28.51 8.18
N VAL A 208 37.03 -28.44 8.50
CA VAL A 208 38.15 -28.66 7.58
C VAL A 208 38.10 -30.03 6.90
N ASP A 209 37.51 -31.02 7.56
CA ASP A 209 37.31 -32.38 7.04
C ASP A 209 36.02 -32.53 6.22
N GLY A 210 35.25 -31.45 6.01
CA GLY A 210 33.98 -31.45 5.29
C GLY A 210 32.79 -31.99 6.09
N ALA A 211 32.97 -32.34 7.36
CA ALA A 211 31.89 -32.80 8.22
C ALA A 211 30.97 -31.64 8.64
N THR A 212 29.65 -31.84 8.57
CA THR A 212 28.66 -30.84 9.01
C THR A 212 28.85 -30.46 10.47
N VAL A 213 28.86 -29.17 10.76
CA VAL A 213 28.93 -28.60 12.11
C VAL A 213 27.53 -28.15 12.50
N ILE A 214 27.00 -28.72 13.58
CA ILE A 214 25.70 -28.32 14.14
C ILE A 214 25.96 -27.26 15.22
N PRO A 215 25.34 -26.08 15.13
CA PRO A 215 25.44 -25.05 16.15
C PRO A 215 24.91 -25.54 17.50
N ASN A 216 25.71 -25.35 18.55
CA ASN A 216 25.37 -25.70 19.92
C ASN A 216 24.94 -24.43 20.67
N LEU A 217 23.63 -24.31 20.84
CA LEU A 217 22.98 -23.22 21.58
C LEU A 217 22.31 -23.81 22.83
N THR A 218 22.67 -23.29 23.99
CA THR A 218 22.13 -23.76 25.28
C THR A 218 20.72 -23.25 25.57
N ASP A 219 20.25 -22.27 24.81
CA ASP A 219 18.96 -21.60 24.96
C ASP A 219 17.89 -22.05 23.95
N GLY A 220 18.18 -23.08 23.14
CA GLY A 220 17.28 -23.53 22.07
C GLY A 220 17.19 -22.55 20.89
N GLY A 221 18.06 -21.55 20.81
CA GLY A 221 18.23 -20.67 19.66
C GLY A 221 17.24 -19.51 19.52
N THR A 222 16.51 -19.18 20.57
CA THR A 222 15.51 -18.10 20.54
C THR A 222 16.01 -16.76 21.11
N GLY A 223 17.05 -16.77 21.97
CA GLY A 223 17.53 -15.57 22.67
C GLY A 223 19.02 -15.23 22.46
N PHE A 224 19.80 -16.13 21.84
CA PHE A 224 21.26 -16.00 21.76
C PHE A 224 21.72 -14.73 21.06
N TYR A 225 20.91 -14.21 20.13
CA TYR A 225 21.23 -13.02 19.35
C TYR A 225 21.31 -11.73 20.17
N ASN A 226 20.56 -11.67 21.28
CA ASN A 226 20.54 -10.53 22.21
C ASN A 226 21.25 -10.82 23.53
N ASN A 227 21.70 -12.05 23.74
CA ASN A 227 22.38 -12.44 24.96
C ASN A 227 23.89 -12.08 24.89
N PRO A 228 24.40 -11.21 25.79
CA PRO A 228 25.80 -10.83 25.84
C PRO A 228 26.77 -12.00 26.02
N ASP A 229 26.33 -13.13 26.57
CA ASP A 229 27.13 -14.34 26.74
C ASP A 229 27.58 -14.96 25.41
N TYR A 230 26.88 -14.65 24.32
CA TYR A 230 27.23 -15.08 22.97
C TYR A 230 28.10 -14.06 22.25
N HIS A 231 28.40 -12.90 22.85
CA HIS A 231 29.35 -11.97 22.24
C HIS A 231 30.75 -12.60 22.18
N TRP A 232 31.42 -12.38 21.05
CA TRP A 232 32.80 -12.86 20.90
C TRP A 232 33.73 -12.19 21.93
N ASN A 233 34.59 -13.00 22.55
CA ASN A 233 35.60 -12.58 23.53
C ASN A 233 36.94 -13.27 23.21
N ALA A 234 38.02 -12.50 23.15
CA ALA A 234 39.36 -13.00 22.83
C ALA A 234 39.90 -14.01 23.86
N GLU A 235 39.51 -13.88 25.13
CA GLU A 235 40.01 -14.71 26.22
C GLU A 235 39.30 -16.07 26.30
N ARG A 236 38.10 -16.16 25.70
CA ARG A 236 37.28 -17.36 25.71
C ARG A 236 37.79 -18.39 24.71
N THR A 237 37.86 -19.64 25.15
CA THR A 237 38.09 -20.78 24.26
C THR A 237 36.78 -21.23 23.66
N TYR A 238 36.74 -21.37 22.34
CA TYR A 238 35.59 -21.82 21.59
C TYR A 238 35.86 -23.20 21.01
N THR A 239 34.90 -24.10 21.19
CA THR A 239 34.91 -25.43 20.58
C THR A 239 34.01 -25.47 19.34
N ARG A 240 34.18 -26.52 18.54
CA ARG A 240 33.34 -26.78 17.37
C ARG A 240 31.85 -26.72 17.73
N GLY A 241 31.08 -25.98 16.94
CA GLY A 241 29.65 -25.74 17.12
C GLY A 241 29.32 -24.54 18.01
N ASN A 242 30.28 -23.93 18.70
CA ASN A 242 29.98 -22.71 19.46
C ASN A 242 29.54 -21.57 18.53
N VAL A 243 28.48 -20.88 18.94
CA VAL A 243 27.94 -19.72 18.24
C VAL A 243 28.47 -18.45 18.90
N VAL A 244 28.85 -17.47 18.09
CA VAL A 244 29.19 -16.13 18.57
C VAL A 244 28.50 -15.07 17.75
N VAL A 245 28.19 -13.97 18.41
CA VAL A 245 27.61 -12.76 17.82
C VAL A 245 28.62 -11.64 17.90
N VAL A 246 28.82 -10.94 16.79
CA VAL A 246 29.73 -9.80 16.70
C VAL A 246 28.94 -8.56 16.33
N PRO A 247 28.80 -7.57 17.23
CA PRO A 247 28.12 -6.31 16.94
C PRO A 247 29.05 -5.32 16.22
N ASN A 248 28.55 -4.72 15.13
CA ASN A 248 29.22 -3.65 14.40
C ASN A 248 28.68 -2.28 14.85
N LYS A 249 29.45 -1.62 15.72
CA LYS A 249 29.09 -0.30 16.28
C LYS A 249 29.05 0.85 15.25
N LYS A 250 29.50 0.63 14.01
CA LYS A 250 29.48 1.65 12.94
C LYS A 250 28.15 1.71 12.21
N ILE A 251 27.34 0.67 12.30
CA ILE A 251 26.05 0.57 11.59
C ILE A 251 24.98 0.33 12.65
N MET A 252 24.06 1.26 12.78
CA MET A 252 22.95 1.20 13.73
C MET A 252 21.66 0.89 12.96
N VAL A 253 20.89 -0.08 13.44
CA VAL A 253 19.62 -0.52 12.86
C VAL A 253 18.52 -0.53 13.94
N PRO A 254 17.24 -0.56 13.55
CA PRO A 254 16.16 -0.80 14.50
C PRO A 254 16.37 -2.12 15.27
N PRO A 255 15.84 -2.23 16.50
CA PRO A 255 16.14 -3.33 17.40
C PRO A 255 15.57 -4.66 16.89
N TYR A 256 16.29 -5.75 17.18
CA TYR A 256 15.96 -7.13 16.82
C TYR A 256 14.61 -7.60 17.41
N ASP A 257 14.33 -7.23 18.67
CA ASP A 257 13.06 -7.44 19.35
C ASP A 257 12.61 -6.08 19.94
N GLY A 258 11.52 -5.51 19.42
CA GLY A 258 10.96 -4.25 19.90
C GLY A 258 9.91 -3.67 18.95
N PRO A 259 9.01 -2.79 19.42
CA PRO A 259 8.08 -2.11 18.54
C PRO A 259 8.88 -1.30 17.51
N VAL A 260 8.60 -1.51 16.22
CA VAL A 260 9.11 -0.63 15.16
C VAL A 260 8.58 0.77 15.46
N PRO A 261 9.43 1.78 15.68
CA PRO A 261 8.95 3.13 15.91
C PRO A 261 8.07 3.58 14.74
N ALA A 262 6.96 4.25 15.05
CA ALA A 262 6.00 4.73 14.03
C ALA A 262 6.58 5.81 13.11
N ASP A 263 7.79 6.29 13.40
CA ASP A 263 8.51 7.36 12.72
C ASP A 263 9.97 6.91 12.45
N PRO A 264 10.68 7.43 11.44
CA PRO A 264 12.11 7.24 11.34
C PRO A 264 12.76 8.01 12.49
N ALA A 265 12.90 7.35 13.64
CA ALA A 265 13.56 7.92 14.80
C ALA A 265 14.98 8.39 14.40
N PRO A 266 15.40 9.59 14.82
CA PRO A 266 16.77 10.02 14.63
C PRO A 266 17.72 8.99 15.25
N VAL A 267 18.85 8.73 14.59
CA VAL A 267 19.90 7.80 15.06
C VAL A 267 20.26 8.15 16.51
N GLY A 268 19.85 7.32 17.46
CA GLY A 268 20.07 7.56 18.89
C GLY A 268 18.92 7.14 19.81
N ASP A 269 17.67 7.08 19.32
CA ASP A 269 16.51 6.63 20.11
C ASP A 269 16.03 5.26 19.62
N GLY A 270 16.41 4.20 20.35
CA GLY A 270 15.95 2.83 20.09
C GLY A 270 16.74 2.00 19.06
N THR A 271 17.78 2.53 18.42
CA THR A 271 18.61 1.76 17.46
C THR A 271 19.71 0.93 18.14
N GLU A 272 20.02 -0.25 17.62
CA GLU A 272 21.08 -1.13 18.09
C GLU A 272 22.15 -1.39 17.01
N PRO A 273 23.40 -1.75 17.37
CA PRO A 273 24.42 -2.08 16.38
C PRO A 273 24.04 -3.32 15.59
N VAL A 274 24.31 -3.33 14.29
CA VAL A 274 24.10 -4.52 13.44
C VAL A 274 24.93 -5.67 13.99
N LYS A 275 24.26 -6.78 14.27
CA LYS A 275 24.90 -7.99 14.76
C LYS A 275 25.13 -8.95 13.60
N THR A 276 26.23 -9.70 13.66
CA THR A 276 26.51 -10.80 12.72
C THR A 276 26.83 -12.05 13.50
N CYS A 277 26.25 -13.18 13.11
CA CYS A 277 26.42 -14.47 13.75
C CYS A 277 27.52 -15.28 13.04
N TYR A 278 28.35 -15.97 13.82
CA TYR A 278 29.40 -16.86 13.36
C TYR A 278 29.39 -18.17 14.14
N ILE A 279 29.75 -19.26 13.46
CA ILE A 279 29.85 -20.61 14.01
C ILE A 279 31.32 -21.01 14.01
N CYS A 280 31.81 -21.47 15.17
CA CYS A 280 33.15 -22.04 15.28
C CYS A 280 33.16 -23.45 14.66
N VAL A 281 34.01 -23.68 13.66
CA VAL A 281 34.03 -24.96 12.93
C VAL A 281 35.15 -25.90 13.38
N SER A 282 36.32 -25.37 13.77
CA SER A 282 37.52 -26.17 14.05
C SER A 282 38.14 -25.94 15.45
N GLY A 283 37.51 -25.10 16.29
CA GLY A 283 38.03 -24.69 17.59
C GLY A 283 38.96 -23.46 17.51
N ASN A 284 38.83 -22.52 18.45
CA ASN A 284 39.49 -21.20 18.34
C ASN A 284 39.68 -20.51 19.70
N GLN A 285 40.75 -19.73 19.85
CA GLN A 285 40.96 -18.85 21.01
C GLN A 285 41.71 -17.58 20.60
N GLY A 286 41.11 -16.40 20.81
CA GLY A 286 41.76 -15.12 20.55
C GLY A 286 41.62 -14.58 19.12
N GLN A 287 41.45 -15.43 18.09
CA GLN A 287 41.24 -14.93 16.72
C GLN A 287 39.80 -14.47 16.49
N ARG A 288 39.63 -13.27 15.92
CA ARG A 288 38.33 -12.65 15.66
C ARG A 288 37.62 -13.27 14.45
N PRO A 289 36.30 -13.51 14.48
CA PRO A 289 35.59 -14.24 13.44
C PRO A 289 35.66 -13.65 12.04
N GLU A 290 35.52 -12.32 11.92
CA GLU A 290 35.44 -11.60 10.64
C GLU A 290 36.65 -11.78 9.72
N LEU A 291 37.84 -12.07 10.29
CA LEU A 291 39.11 -12.12 9.55
C LEU A 291 39.66 -13.56 9.42
N ASN A 292 38.98 -14.55 9.99
CA ASN A 292 39.53 -15.88 10.20
C ASN A 292 38.55 -16.98 9.76
N PRO A 293 38.25 -17.09 8.44
CA PRO A 293 37.24 -18.01 7.91
C PRO A 293 37.58 -19.50 8.11
N THR A 294 38.86 -19.82 8.36
CA THR A 294 39.31 -21.17 8.69
C THR A 294 38.70 -21.70 9.98
N TYR A 295 38.46 -20.81 10.95
CA TYR A 295 37.93 -21.15 12.26
C TYR A 295 36.46 -20.79 12.42
N TRP A 296 36.00 -19.81 11.64
CA TRP A 296 34.68 -19.20 11.79
C TRP A 296 33.94 -19.13 10.47
N GLN A 297 32.72 -19.66 10.43
CA GLN A 297 31.83 -19.51 9.29
C GLN A 297 30.70 -18.56 9.63
N LYS A 298 30.45 -17.61 8.72
CA LYS A 298 29.39 -16.62 8.86
C LYS A 298 28.04 -17.27 8.57
N ASP A 299 27.08 -17.04 9.46
CA ASP A 299 25.68 -17.37 9.23
C ASP A 299 25.03 -16.33 8.32
N GLY A 300 24.26 -16.81 7.36
CA GLY A 300 23.73 -15.99 6.29
C GLY A 300 22.48 -16.58 5.66
N CYS A 301 21.89 -15.79 4.77
CA CYS A 301 20.70 -16.15 4.01
C CYS A 301 20.98 -15.90 2.53
N THR A 302 20.37 -16.69 1.67
CA THR A 302 20.48 -16.63 0.20
C THR A 302 19.62 -15.53 -0.44
N LYS A 303 18.86 -14.76 0.34
CA LYS A 303 17.92 -13.71 -0.13
C LYS A 303 18.48 -12.30 -0.01
#